data_AF-A0A8T4X0I9-F1
#
_entry.id   AF-A0A8T4X0I9-F1
#
_cell.length_a   1.000
_cell.length_b   1.000
_cell.length_c   1.000
_cell.angle_alpha   90.00
_cell.angle_beta   90.00
_cell.angle_gamma   90.00
#
_symmetry.space_group_name_H-M   'P 1'
#
loop_
_entity.id
_entity.type
_entity.pdbx_description
1 polymer ?
#
loop_
_entity_poly.entity_id
_entity_poly.type
_entity_poly.pdbx_seq_one_letter_code
_entity_poly.pdbx_strand_id
1 'polypeptide(L)'
;GDEAETETSEEIITFECPICESEVSEDASECPNCGVVFEEPGEGEEEIEETEEELEKEESREFDEGTEDEEESFEFEEDLDIDLDIGEGTEEVGEETEVPLGPEDKIASFHEDIDDLKDSDLNLKSLEDEIEKLEKAQEEGEEEKITELSDNIEEQIQFVQDIRESVKRSQNYIDWLSGRTDVSELKSSIEQIYKGCDIGEYKIAAKRAKDVEEDIKEAASDKGLEDEKLKSEIEEKSEEIEERLSAVESLDIEVDSIKKTLRDALDRKEEEDLEKAFHGIMGALRETEGLSEFSEKMEKAQFHLEKIKEKGQEHEKFADDLEESKEKAKEGKFSEANGILDRTIDEMKSKLKEKEEEKEAEGRDKKDLFKKVQKKIPEMKSLLNTAKDFDVEVEGGKNLINEALKKTKQNDYEEAIDSLEQCRVFFQTKLDKNIDTEIENIKKKTDADVTEIIEDIEEYREKGEYEKVAGLIEKGKEKKEEETEEELEEEPAEEIDEEFFEIKEIIEEAEGLDLKFPKGEHLLDEAKKEWGKGNRDQARENIEKAKNEVSSRLPGIIENEIKGAKEELKKTKVQGANISKPVELLKKTNRALKEGDLQQSFESFKSFKKKMEEIRSNYDI
;
A
#
# COMPACT_ATOMS: atom_id res chain seq x y z
N GLY A 1 -23.47 44.77 37.45
CA GLY A 1 -23.94 44.93 36.06
C GLY A 1 -23.18 43.90 35.32
N ASP A 2 -23.66 42.68 35.51
CA ASP A 2 -22.93 41.44 35.35
C ASP A 2 -23.75 40.66 34.34
N GLU A 3 -23.18 40.47 33.15
CA GLU A 3 -23.70 39.55 32.16
C GLU A 3 -22.68 38.41 32.07
N ALA A 4 -23.18 37.23 32.42
CA ALA A 4 -22.50 35.95 32.35
C ALA A 4 -22.84 35.33 31.00
N GLU A 5 -21.82 35.02 30.21
CA GLU A 5 -21.95 34.20 29.01
C GLU A 5 -21.89 32.72 29.43
N THR A 6 -22.93 31.99 29.06
CA THR A 6 -23.04 30.54 29.23
C THR A 6 -22.44 29.87 27.99
N GLU A 7 -21.28 29.23 28.15
CA GLU A 7 -20.68 28.32 27.16
C GLU A 7 -21.50 27.02 27.11
N THR A 8 -22.09 26.74 25.96
CA THR A 8 -22.63 25.44 25.57
C THR A 8 -21.51 24.62 24.95
N SER A 9 -21.01 23.62 25.67
CA SER A 9 -20.08 22.63 25.14
C SER A 9 -20.87 21.60 24.33
N GLU A 10 -20.82 21.69 23.01
CA GLU A 10 -21.27 20.63 22.12
C GLU A 10 -20.31 19.45 22.26
N GLU A 11 -20.85 18.27 22.57
CA GLU A 11 -20.09 17.02 22.67
C GLU A 11 -19.65 16.63 21.25
N ILE A 12 -18.36 16.71 20.96
CA ILE A 12 -17.77 16.31 19.69
C ILE A 12 -17.75 14.79 19.66
N ILE A 13 -18.48 14.20 18.71
CA ILE A 13 -18.49 12.76 18.45
C ILE A 13 -17.18 12.40 17.74
N THR A 14 -16.46 11.42 18.27
CA THR A 14 -15.18 10.91 17.72
C THR A 14 -15.29 9.41 17.46
N PHE A 15 -14.70 8.92 16.37
CA PHE A 15 -14.67 7.50 16.01
C PHE A 15 -13.23 6.97 15.90
N GLU A 16 -13.02 5.65 15.99
CA GLU A 16 -11.68 5.03 15.92
C GLU A 16 -11.32 4.62 14.49
N CYS A 17 -10.13 4.99 14.01
CA CYS A 17 -9.65 4.59 12.69
C CYS A 17 -9.44 3.05 12.62
N PRO A 18 -10.02 2.34 11.63
CA PRO A 18 -9.94 0.87 11.56
C PRO A 18 -8.54 0.34 11.22
N ILE A 19 -7.64 1.19 10.73
CA ILE A 19 -6.28 0.79 10.35
C ILE A 19 -5.28 0.96 11.51
N CYS A 20 -5.43 2.03 12.30
CA CYS A 20 -4.43 2.42 13.30
C CYS A 20 -4.97 2.75 14.69
N GLU A 21 -6.28 2.58 14.90
CA GLU A 21 -6.98 2.74 16.19
C GLU A 21 -6.85 4.13 16.83
N SER A 22 -6.44 5.16 16.07
CA SER A 22 -6.44 6.54 16.57
C SER A 22 -7.84 7.14 16.54
N GLU A 23 -8.20 7.94 17.54
CA GLU A 23 -9.42 8.76 17.56
C GLU A 23 -9.40 9.80 16.41
N VAL A 24 -10.48 9.83 15.64
CA VAL A 24 -10.68 10.70 14.48
C VAL A 24 -12.00 11.45 14.65
N SER A 25 -12.02 12.72 14.24
CA SER A 25 -13.23 13.57 14.22
C SER A 25 -14.22 13.05 13.18
N GLU A 26 -15.52 13.11 13.46
CA GLU A 26 -16.59 12.68 12.54
C GLU A 26 -16.47 13.31 11.14
N ASP A 27 -16.06 14.58 11.06
CA ASP A 27 -15.91 15.32 9.80
C ASP A 27 -14.59 15.07 9.04
N ALA A 28 -13.69 14.20 9.54
CA ALA A 28 -12.40 13.98 8.88
C ALA A 28 -12.55 13.00 7.70
N SER A 29 -12.25 13.45 6.49
CA SER A 29 -12.23 12.63 5.27
C SER A 29 -11.01 11.69 5.19
N GLU A 30 -9.97 11.94 5.99
CA GLU A 30 -8.77 11.11 6.08
C GLU A 30 -8.25 11.00 7.52
N CYS A 31 -7.69 9.85 7.88
CA CYS A 31 -7.09 9.67 9.19
C CYS A 31 -5.76 10.45 9.30
N PRO A 32 -5.59 11.37 10.27
CA PRO A 32 -4.38 12.16 10.41
C PRO A 32 -3.14 11.34 10.81
N ASN A 33 -3.32 10.09 11.27
CA ASN A 33 -2.24 9.24 11.75
C ASN A 33 -1.72 8.27 10.67
N CYS A 34 -2.61 7.64 9.88
CA CYS A 34 -2.22 6.65 8.87
C CYS A 34 -2.53 7.02 7.43
N GLY A 35 -3.28 8.11 7.17
CA GLY A 35 -3.63 8.57 5.83
C GLY A 35 -4.64 7.70 5.10
N VAL A 36 -5.39 6.85 5.80
CA VAL A 36 -6.52 6.13 5.19
C VAL A 36 -7.66 7.13 4.92
N VAL A 37 -8.16 7.15 3.69
CA VAL A 37 -9.30 7.96 3.26
C VAL A 37 -10.58 7.19 3.62
N PHE A 38 -11.55 7.87 4.24
CA PHE A 38 -12.86 7.29 4.54
C PHE A 38 -13.77 7.54 3.34
N GLU A 39 -14.37 6.48 2.79
CA GLU A 39 -15.40 6.64 1.76
C GLU A 39 -16.62 7.31 2.40
N GLU A 40 -16.98 8.51 1.92
CA GLU A 40 -18.20 9.18 2.34
C GLU A 40 -19.38 8.23 2.08
N PRO A 41 -20.24 7.95 3.09
CA PRO A 41 -21.40 7.12 2.88
C PRO A 41 -22.28 7.79 1.83
N GLY A 42 -22.35 7.18 0.64
CA GLY A 42 -23.14 7.70 -0.46
C GLY A 42 -24.59 7.93 -0.03
N GLU A 43 -25.08 9.15 -0.28
CA GLU A 43 -26.45 9.59 -0.04
C GLU A 43 -27.44 8.59 -0.65
N GLY A 44 -27.96 7.69 0.16
CA GLY A 44 -28.86 6.66 -0.32
C GLY A 44 -29.25 5.67 0.75
N GLU A 45 -29.98 6.13 1.77
CA GLU A 45 -31.04 5.35 2.41
C GLU A 45 -31.91 6.25 3.28
N GLU A 46 -33.21 6.21 3.01
CA GLU A 46 -34.26 6.98 3.65
C GLU A 46 -34.48 6.56 5.12
N GLU A 47 -34.85 7.55 5.93
CA GLU A 47 -35.24 7.47 7.33
C GLU A 47 -36.17 6.29 7.66
N ILE A 48 -35.78 5.46 8.63
CA ILE A 48 -36.72 4.68 9.44
C ILE A 48 -36.57 5.18 10.88
N GLU A 49 -37.41 6.15 11.25
CA GLU A 49 -37.71 6.47 12.65
C GLU A 49 -38.55 5.33 13.25
N GLU A 50 -37.92 4.45 14.03
CA GLU A 50 -38.64 3.62 15.01
C GLU A 50 -38.41 4.17 16.41
N THR A 51 -39.51 4.63 17.01
CA THR A 51 -39.58 5.19 18.35
C THR A 51 -39.76 4.07 19.37
N GLU A 52 -38.82 3.95 20.30
CA GLU A 52 -38.91 3.09 21.48
C GLU A 52 -39.91 3.66 22.50
N GLU A 53 -41.21 3.44 22.32
CA GLU A 53 -42.19 3.73 23.39
C GLU A 53 -43.49 2.90 23.31
N GLU A 54 -43.42 1.57 23.10
CA GLU A 54 -44.66 0.74 23.18
C GLU A 54 -44.49 -0.71 23.70
N LEU A 55 -43.54 -0.98 24.61
CA LEU A 55 -43.37 -2.32 25.22
C LEU A 55 -43.91 -2.49 26.66
N GLU A 56 -44.67 -1.54 27.19
CA GLU A 56 -45.31 -1.68 28.51
C GLU A 56 -46.83 -1.42 28.47
N LYS A 57 -47.62 -2.23 27.74
CA LYS A 57 -49.09 -2.24 27.95
C LYS A 57 -49.94 -3.36 27.34
N GLU A 58 -49.50 -4.61 27.29
CA GLU A 58 -50.43 -5.71 26.97
C GLU A 58 -50.34 -6.88 27.96
N GLU A 59 -50.71 -6.60 29.22
CA GLU A 59 -51.15 -7.63 30.18
C GLU A 59 -52.51 -7.24 30.77
N SER A 60 -53.53 -7.13 29.91
CA SER A 60 -54.94 -7.40 30.26
C SER A 60 -55.86 -7.00 29.11
N ARG A 61 -56.25 -7.93 28.24
CA ARG A 61 -57.58 -7.84 27.62
C ARG A 61 -58.10 -9.18 27.13
N GLU A 62 -59.34 -9.42 27.54
CA GLU A 62 -60.15 -10.61 27.31
C GLU A 62 -60.47 -10.80 25.82
N PHE A 63 -60.37 -12.06 25.38
CA PHE A 63 -61.37 -12.84 24.64
C PHE A 63 -62.48 -12.03 23.93
N ASP A 64 -62.42 -11.95 22.60
CA ASP A 64 -63.63 -11.91 21.75
C ASP A 64 -63.34 -12.45 20.33
N GLU A 65 -64.32 -13.15 19.77
CA GLU A 65 -64.28 -13.95 18.54
C GLU A 65 -64.49 -13.12 17.24
N GLY A 66 -63.96 -13.61 16.11
CA GLY A 66 -64.39 -13.21 14.74
C GLY A 66 -63.22 -13.21 13.73
N THR A 67 -63.00 -14.26 12.93
CA THR A 67 -63.56 -14.59 11.59
C THR A 67 -62.93 -13.88 10.39
N GLU A 68 -62.68 -14.70 9.34
CA GLU A 68 -62.42 -14.40 7.91
C GLU A 68 -60.94 -14.10 7.57
N ASP A 69 -60.22 -15.08 6.99
CA ASP A 69 -60.15 -15.47 5.56
C ASP A 69 -59.32 -14.48 4.73
N GLU A 70 -58.17 -14.92 4.24
CA GLU A 70 -57.76 -14.75 2.83
C GLU A 70 -56.48 -15.55 2.53
N GLU A 71 -56.60 -16.41 1.52
CA GLU A 71 -55.55 -17.18 0.86
C GLU A 71 -54.75 -16.26 -0.08
N GLU A 72 -53.43 -16.42 -0.18
CA GLU A 72 -52.77 -16.19 -1.48
C GLU A 72 -51.50 -17.05 -1.65
N SER A 73 -51.53 -17.77 -2.76
CA SER A 73 -50.57 -18.76 -3.25
C SER A 73 -49.36 -18.12 -3.93
N PHE A 74 -48.16 -18.64 -3.67
CA PHE A 74 -46.93 -18.29 -4.38
C PHE A 74 -46.51 -19.47 -5.27
N GLU A 75 -46.59 -19.29 -6.60
CA GLU A 75 -46.13 -20.25 -7.61
C GLU A 75 -44.72 -19.90 -8.12
N PHE A 76 -43.94 -20.95 -8.34
CA PHE A 76 -42.55 -20.99 -8.77
C PHE A 76 -42.51 -21.78 -10.10
N GLU A 77 -41.78 -21.31 -11.12
CA GLU A 77 -41.27 -22.07 -12.29
C GLU A 77 -40.44 -21.07 -13.14
N GLU A 78 -39.11 -21.18 -13.27
CA GLU A 78 -38.28 -22.08 -14.09
C GLU A 78 -38.32 -21.88 -15.62
N ASP A 79 -37.10 -21.69 -16.17
CA ASP A 79 -36.56 -22.02 -17.49
C ASP A 79 -36.93 -21.21 -18.76
N LEU A 80 -35.89 -20.77 -19.50
CA LEU A 80 -35.57 -21.33 -20.84
C LEU A 80 -34.36 -20.66 -21.53
N ASP A 81 -33.35 -21.50 -21.82
CA ASP A 81 -32.29 -21.30 -22.81
C ASP A 81 -32.83 -21.35 -24.25
N ILE A 82 -32.37 -20.45 -25.13
CA ILE A 82 -32.42 -20.64 -26.59
C ILE A 82 -31.17 -20.04 -27.26
N ASP A 83 -30.28 -20.92 -27.71
CA ASP A 83 -29.31 -20.68 -28.78
C ASP A 83 -30.00 -20.71 -30.15
N LEU A 84 -29.76 -19.70 -30.99
CA LEU A 84 -29.98 -19.80 -32.44
C LEU A 84 -28.94 -18.97 -33.20
N ASP A 85 -28.11 -19.71 -33.95
CA ASP A 85 -27.12 -19.24 -34.91
C ASP A 85 -27.72 -19.19 -36.33
N ILE A 86 -26.98 -18.55 -37.26
CA ILE A 86 -27.13 -18.44 -38.73
C ILE A 86 -27.70 -17.10 -39.27
N GLY A 87 -26.78 -16.20 -39.67
CA GLY A 87 -26.36 -16.13 -41.08
C GLY A 87 -26.78 -14.92 -41.95
N GLU A 88 -25.75 -14.37 -42.63
CA GLU A 88 -25.74 -13.64 -43.92
C GLU A 88 -25.90 -12.11 -43.94
N GLY A 89 -24.75 -11.41 -43.88
CA GLY A 89 -24.17 -10.73 -45.06
C GLY A 89 -24.61 -9.30 -45.40
N THR A 90 -23.68 -8.35 -45.24
CA THR A 90 -23.50 -7.19 -46.15
C THR A 90 -22.07 -6.64 -46.03
N GLU A 91 -21.40 -6.46 -47.18
CA GLU A 91 -20.14 -5.73 -47.34
C GLU A 91 -20.37 -4.24 -47.02
N GLU A 92 -19.70 -3.71 -46.00
CA GLU A 92 -19.55 -2.27 -45.79
C GLU A 92 -18.07 -1.89 -45.80
N VAL A 93 -17.77 -0.87 -46.60
CA VAL A 93 -16.47 -0.21 -46.70
C VAL A 93 -16.36 0.70 -45.48
N GLY A 94 -15.60 0.27 -44.47
CA GLY A 94 -15.29 1.08 -43.29
C GLY A 94 -14.18 2.08 -43.60
N GLU A 95 -14.47 3.37 -43.40
CA GLU A 95 -13.44 4.37 -43.15
C GLU A 95 -12.69 3.96 -41.87
N GLU A 96 -11.37 3.80 -41.97
CA GLU A 96 -10.49 3.59 -40.82
C GLU A 96 -10.59 4.81 -39.92
N THR A 97 -11.47 4.71 -38.92
CA THR A 97 -11.45 5.60 -37.77
C THR A 97 -10.27 5.14 -36.93
N GLU A 98 -9.19 5.94 -36.94
CA GLU A 98 -8.06 5.74 -36.04
C GLU A 98 -8.62 5.70 -34.61
N VAL A 99 -8.57 4.51 -34.02
CA VAL A 99 -8.96 4.33 -32.62
C VAL A 99 -7.90 5.06 -31.80
N PRO A 100 -8.26 6.06 -30.98
CA PRO A 100 -7.29 6.75 -30.15
C PRO A 100 -6.58 5.72 -29.27
N LEU A 101 -5.25 5.70 -29.35
CA LEU A 101 -4.40 4.82 -28.55
C LEU A 101 -4.66 5.08 -27.05
N GLY A 102 -4.69 3.99 -26.27
CA GLY A 102 -4.79 4.10 -24.83
C GLY A 102 -3.52 4.73 -24.22
N PRO A 103 -3.57 5.25 -22.99
CA PRO A 103 -2.41 5.86 -22.32
C PRO A 103 -1.19 4.93 -22.27
N GLU A 104 -1.41 3.63 -22.07
CA GLU A 104 -0.36 2.60 -22.05
C GLU A 104 0.35 2.47 -23.40
N ASP A 105 -0.40 2.52 -24.50
CA ASP A 105 0.15 2.40 -25.85
C ASP A 105 0.94 3.67 -26.26
N LYS A 106 0.51 4.85 -25.77
CA LYS A 106 1.24 6.12 -25.99
C LYS A 106 2.57 6.17 -25.25
N ILE A 107 2.61 5.70 -24.00
CA ILE A 107 3.87 5.63 -23.23
C ILE A 107 4.85 4.66 -23.90
N ALA A 108 4.36 3.53 -24.39
CA ALA A 108 5.17 2.59 -25.16
C ALA A 108 5.74 3.22 -26.45
N SER A 109 4.95 4.02 -27.18
CA SER A 109 5.46 4.70 -28.38
C SER A 109 6.51 5.78 -28.04
N PHE A 110 6.35 6.51 -26.94
CA PHE A 110 7.36 7.49 -26.52
C PHE A 110 8.69 6.84 -26.14
N HIS A 111 8.67 5.68 -25.48
CA HIS A 111 9.89 4.92 -25.20
C HIS A 111 10.60 4.46 -26.49
N GLU A 112 9.83 4.00 -27.49
CA GLU A 112 10.38 3.63 -28.81
C GLU A 112 10.99 4.84 -29.54
N ASP A 113 10.31 5.99 -29.55
CA ASP A 113 10.81 7.23 -30.14
C ASP A 113 12.08 7.74 -29.45
N ILE A 114 12.17 7.65 -28.11
CA ILE A 114 13.38 8.00 -27.36
C ILE A 114 14.53 7.06 -27.72
N ASP A 115 14.28 5.76 -27.81
CA ASP A 115 15.32 4.78 -28.15
C ASP A 115 15.89 5.05 -29.54
N ASP A 116 15.06 5.43 -30.51
CA ASP A 116 15.47 5.87 -31.85
C ASP A 116 16.25 7.20 -31.86
N LEU A 117 16.13 8.00 -30.79
CA LEU A 117 16.84 9.26 -30.59
C LEU A 117 18.11 9.11 -29.75
N LYS A 118 18.28 8.06 -28.95
CA LYS A 118 19.50 7.82 -28.14
C LYS A 118 20.77 7.70 -28.98
N ASP A 119 20.65 7.30 -30.24
CA ASP A 119 21.76 7.26 -31.19
C ASP A 119 22.22 8.65 -31.71
N SER A 120 21.57 9.75 -31.31
CA SER A 120 21.77 11.08 -31.91
C SER A 120 22.72 12.04 -31.16
N ASP A 121 23.45 11.62 -30.13
CA ASP A 121 24.33 12.46 -29.29
C ASP A 121 23.64 13.67 -28.62
N LEU A 122 22.31 13.75 -28.68
CA LEU A 122 21.51 14.83 -28.07
C LEU A 122 21.22 14.52 -26.59
N ASN A 123 21.18 15.56 -25.76
CA ASN A 123 20.88 15.43 -24.33
C ASN A 123 19.38 15.25 -24.12
N LEU A 124 18.92 14.01 -23.93
CA LEU A 124 17.50 13.64 -23.79
C LEU A 124 16.97 13.67 -22.35
N LYS A 125 17.77 14.09 -21.37
CA LYS A 125 17.39 14.03 -19.93
C LYS A 125 16.08 14.75 -19.61
N SER A 126 15.81 15.88 -20.26
CA SER A 126 14.56 16.62 -20.08
C SER A 126 13.33 15.80 -20.48
N LEU A 127 13.48 14.95 -21.50
CA LEU A 127 12.42 14.10 -22.05
C LEU A 127 12.23 12.83 -21.21
N GLU A 128 13.34 12.26 -20.71
CA GLU A 128 13.31 11.16 -19.73
C GLU A 128 12.61 11.58 -18.42
N ASP A 129 12.92 12.79 -17.90
CA ASP A 129 12.29 13.34 -16.69
C ASP A 129 10.78 13.62 -16.87
N GLU A 130 10.32 13.91 -18.09
CA GLU A 130 8.89 14.11 -18.38
C GLU A 130 8.13 12.78 -18.53
N ILE A 131 8.75 11.74 -19.10
CA ILE A 131 8.17 10.40 -19.12
C ILE A 131 8.02 9.84 -17.70
N GLU A 132 8.99 10.03 -16.82
CA GLU A 132 8.88 9.59 -15.41
C GLU A 132 7.69 10.29 -14.71
N LYS A 133 7.42 11.57 -15.02
CA LYS A 133 6.23 12.27 -14.51
C LYS A 133 4.94 11.72 -15.11
N LEU A 134 4.95 11.33 -16.37
CA LEU A 134 3.80 10.76 -17.07
C LEU A 134 3.42 9.38 -16.49
N GLU A 135 4.42 8.52 -16.27
CA GLU A 135 4.25 7.20 -15.64
C GLU A 135 3.66 7.35 -14.23
N LYS A 136 4.16 8.30 -13.45
CA LYS A 136 3.63 8.59 -12.11
C LYS A 136 2.19 9.11 -12.15
N ALA A 137 1.86 10.02 -13.07
CA ALA A 137 0.49 10.52 -13.23
C ALA A 137 -0.49 9.40 -13.62
N GLN A 138 -0.03 8.40 -14.37
CA GLN A 138 -0.81 7.21 -14.70
C GLN A 138 -1.07 6.31 -13.48
N GLU A 139 -0.05 6.06 -12.65
CA GLU A 139 -0.21 5.31 -11.39
C GLU A 139 -1.20 5.98 -10.43
N GLU A 140 -1.24 7.32 -10.44
CA GLU A 140 -2.12 8.14 -9.60
C GLU A 140 -3.54 8.33 -10.19
N GLY A 141 -3.78 7.90 -11.44
CA GLY A 141 -5.08 8.04 -12.10
C GLY A 141 -5.45 9.48 -12.50
N GLU A 142 -4.45 10.36 -12.68
CA GLU A 142 -4.65 11.80 -12.95
C GLU A 142 -4.84 12.09 -14.46
N GLU A 143 -6.02 11.77 -15.01
CA GLU A 143 -6.31 11.83 -16.47
C GLU A 143 -5.97 13.19 -17.15
N GLU A 144 -6.22 14.32 -16.48
CA GLU A 144 -5.94 15.66 -17.02
C GLU A 144 -4.43 15.90 -17.18
N LYS A 145 -3.64 15.46 -16.19
CA LYS A 145 -2.19 15.61 -16.17
C LYS A 145 -1.49 14.65 -17.13
N ILE A 146 -2.05 13.45 -17.33
CA ILE A 146 -1.60 12.50 -18.34
C ILE A 146 -1.70 13.14 -19.74
N THR A 147 -2.78 13.85 -20.01
CA THR A 147 -3.00 14.53 -21.30
C THR A 147 -2.00 15.67 -21.49
N GLU A 148 -1.83 16.54 -20.49
CA GLU A 148 -0.88 17.67 -20.56
C GLU A 148 0.57 17.20 -20.75
N LEU A 149 1.00 16.18 -19.99
CA LEU A 149 2.35 15.64 -20.09
C LEU A 149 2.59 14.95 -21.44
N SER A 150 1.58 14.23 -21.98
CA SER A 150 1.69 13.60 -23.30
C SER A 150 1.89 14.62 -24.41
N ASP A 151 1.13 15.73 -24.40
CA ASP A 151 1.25 16.79 -25.41
C ASP A 151 2.63 17.47 -25.38
N ASN A 152 3.18 17.71 -24.18
CA ASN A 152 4.51 18.31 -24.01
C ASN A 152 5.63 17.37 -24.50
N ILE A 153 5.51 16.07 -24.21
CA ILE A 153 6.47 15.05 -24.70
C ILE A 153 6.42 14.97 -26.24
N GLU A 154 5.24 14.98 -26.86
CA GLU A 154 5.09 15.03 -28.32
C GLU A 154 5.77 16.26 -28.93
N GLU A 155 5.58 17.45 -28.34
CA GLU A 155 6.21 18.69 -28.82
C GLU A 155 7.75 18.63 -28.73
N GLN A 156 8.29 18.08 -27.64
CA GLN A 156 9.74 17.93 -27.45
C GLN A 156 10.35 16.91 -28.42
N ILE A 157 9.67 15.78 -28.67
CA ILE A 157 10.11 14.78 -29.66
C ILE A 157 10.17 15.43 -31.05
N GLN A 158 9.13 16.17 -31.44
CA GLN A 158 9.09 16.86 -32.73
C GLN A 158 10.24 17.89 -32.87
N PHE A 159 10.52 18.67 -31.83
CA PHE A 159 11.63 19.62 -31.83
C PHE A 159 12.99 18.94 -32.03
N VAL A 160 13.23 17.80 -31.36
CA VAL A 160 14.45 17.02 -31.49
C VAL A 160 14.59 16.44 -32.91
N GLN A 161 13.50 15.93 -33.49
CA GLN A 161 13.47 15.45 -34.86
C GLN A 161 13.82 16.56 -35.87
N ASP A 162 13.30 17.77 -35.68
CA ASP A 162 13.61 18.94 -36.52
C ASP A 162 15.11 19.32 -36.47
N ILE A 163 15.72 19.28 -35.27
CA ILE A 163 17.17 19.49 -35.10
C ILE A 163 17.96 18.42 -35.86
N ARG A 164 17.59 17.14 -35.70
CA ARG A 164 18.26 16.01 -36.37
C ARG A 164 18.24 16.19 -37.89
N GLU A 165 17.11 16.60 -38.45
CA GLU A 165 17.02 16.91 -39.88
C GLU A 165 17.92 18.07 -40.30
N SER A 166 17.98 19.14 -39.50
CA SER A 166 18.83 20.30 -39.76
C SER A 166 20.33 19.95 -39.76
N VAL A 167 20.77 19.13 -38.79
CA VAL A 167 22.14 18.61 -38.72
C VAL A 167 22.44 17.74 -39.93
N LYS A 168 21.51 16.85 -40.32
CA LYS A 168 21.67 16.00 -41.51
C LYS A 168 21.80 16.83 -42.80
N ARG A 169 21.05 17.92 -42.95
CA ARG A 169 21.19 18.86 -44.08
C ARG A 169 22.57 19.52 -44.09
N SER A 170 23.06 19.98 -42.93
CA SER A 170 24.38 20.58 -42.77
C SER A 170 25.52 19.60 -43.09
N GLN A 171 25.40 18.35 -42.62
CA GLN A 171 26.40 17.30 -42.87
C GLN A 171 26.47 16.93 -44.35
N ASN A 172 25.33 16.76 -45.01
CA ASN A 172 25.27 16.53 -46.47
C ASN A 172 25.93 17.67 -47.26
N TYR A 173 25.85 18.90 -46.76
CA TYR A 173 26.50 20.06 -47.38
C TYR A 173 28.02 20.07 -47.17
N ILE A 174 28.50 19.68 -45.99
CA ILE A 174 29.94 19.51 -45.70
C ILE A 174 30.54 18.39 -46.55
N ASP A 175 29.86 17.25 -46.66
CA ASP A 175 30.26 16.13 -47.50
C ASP A 175 30.30 16.52 -48.99
N TRP A 176 29.37 17.38 -49.42
CA TRP A 176 29.38 17.95 -50.76
C TRP A 176 30.58 18.87 -51.01
N LEU A 177 30.97 19.71 -50.03
CA LEU A 177 32.12 20.60 -50.14
C LEU A 177 33.47 19.87 -50.15
N SER A 178 33.61 18.85 -49.31
CA SER A 178 34.86 18.09 -49.13
C SER A 178 35.26 17.25 -50.36
N GLY A 179 34.33 17.02 -51.31
CA GLY A 179 34.58 16.27 -52.54
C GLY A 179 35.23 17.03 -53.70
N ARG A 180 35.56 18.33 -53.58
CA ARG A 180 36.12 19.14 -54.68
C ARG A 180 37.63 19.43 -54.55
N THR A 181 38.40 19.09 -55.58
CA THR A 181 39.88 19.24 -55.62
C THR A 181 40.39 20.34 -56.57
N ASP A 182 39.52 21.14 -57.22
CA ASP A 182 39.95 22.18 -58.16
C ASP A 182 39.99 23.58 -57.52
N VAL A 183 41.19 24.16 -57.46
CA VAL A 183 41.48 25.49 -56.89
C VAL A 183 40.69 26.62 -57.57
N SER A 184 40.29 26.46 -58.83
CA SER A 184 39.47 27.45 -59.54
C SER A 184 38.00 27.44 -59.11
N GLU A 185 37.47 26.26 -58.78
CA GLU A 185 36.14 26.12 -58.18
C GLU A 185 36.15 26.50 -56.69
N LEU A 186 37.25 26.22 -55.98
CA LEU A 186 37.47 26.72 -54.62
C LEU A 186 37.49 28.25 -54.60
N LYS A 187 38.09 28.90 -55.61
CA LYS A 187 38.09 30.36 -55.78
C LYS A 187 36.69 30.91 -56.06
N SER A 188 35.88 30.24 -56.89
CA SER A 188 34.47 30.61 -57.09
C SER A 188 33.62 30.38 -55.85
N SER A 189 33.92 29.36 -55.06
CA SER A 189 33.21 29.03 -53.81
C SER A 189 33.62 29.99 -52.70
N ILE A 190 34.90 30.35 -52.61
CA ILE A 190 35.40 31.43 -51.75
C ILE A 190 34.83 32.77 -52.18
N GLU A 191 34.68 33.08 -53.48
CA GLU A 191 33.98 34.28 -53.97
C GLU A 191 32.47 34.27 -53.66
N GLN A 192 31.83 33.11 -53.59
CA GLN A 192 30.45 32.96 -53.11
C GLN A 192 30.35 33.08 -51.58
N ILE A 193 31.33 32.58 -50.83
CA ILE A 193 31.50 32.82 -49.39
C ILE A 193 31.81 34.30 -49.13
N TYR A 194 32.60 34.99 -49.96
CA TYR A 194 32.81 36.45 -49.92
C TYR A 194 31.51 37.23 -50.17
N LYS A 195 30.52 36.62 -50.83
CA LYS A 195 29.18 37.18 -51.05
C LYS A 195 28.14 36.71 -50.03
N GLY A 196 28.44 35.70 -49.21
CA GLY A 196 27.49 35.01 -48.33
C GLY A 196 27.91 34.91 -46.85
N CYS A 197 29.18 35.15 -46.50
CA CYS A 197 29.61 35.42 -45.13
C CYS A 197 29.26 36.88 -44.84
N ASP A 198 28.00 37.09 -44.50
CA ASP A 198 27.52 38.39 -44.09
C ASP A 198 28.03 38.66 -42.67
N ILE A 199 29.26 39.19 -42.57
CA ILE A 199 29.70 39.92 -41.37
C ILE A 199 28.68 41.05 -41.06
N GLY A 200 27.89 41.47 -42.06
CA GLY A 200 26.70 42.27 -41.88
C GLY A 200 25.60 41.60 -41.06
N GLU A 201 25.39 40.28 -41.13
CA GLU A 201 24.41 39.57 -40.29
C GLU A 201 24.83 39.52 -38.82
N TYR A 202 26.11 39.32 -38.51
CA TYR A 202 26.63 39.46 -37.13
C TYR A 202 26.56 40.92 -36.65
N LYS A 203 26.83 41.91 -37.52
CA LYS A 203 26.64 43.34 -37.21
C LYS A 203 25.17 43.69 -37.03
N ILE A 204 24.26 43.08 -37.79
CA ILE A 204 22.80 43.25 -37.67
C ILE A 204 22.30 42.55 -36.40
N ALA A 205 22.81 41.37 -36.06
CA ALA A 205 22.45 40.63 -34.85
C ALA A 205 22.95 41.33 -33.59
N ALA A 206 24.20 41.80 -33.59
CA ALA A 206 24.74 42.58 -32.47
C ALA A 206 24.07 43.96 -32.34
N LYS A 207 23.74 44.61 -33.46
CA LYS A 207 22.96 45.84 -33.44
C LYS A 207 21.53 45.60 -32.95
N ARG A 208 20.87 44.52 -33.39
CA ARG A 208 19.54 44.12 -32.88
C ARG A 208 19.58 43.76 -31.40
N ALA A 209 20.63 43.10 -30.91
CA ALA A 209 20.80 42.82 -29.49
C ALA A 209 20.92 44.13 -28.68
N LYS A 210 21.65 45.12 -29.20
CA LYS A 210 21.76 46.45 -28.58
C LYS A 210 20.46 47.26 -28.64
N ASP A 211 19.73 47.18 -29.76
CA ASP A 211 18.42 47.82 -29.91
C ASP A 211 17.39 47.18 -28.94
N VAL A 212 17.41 45.84 -28.79
CA VAL A 212 16.57 45.10 -27.82
C VAL A 212 16.95 45.44 -26.37
N GLU A 213 18.23 45.63 -26.09
CA GLU A 213 18.70 46.07 -24.78
C GLU A 213 18.22 47.49 -24.42
N GLU A 214 18.27 48.43 -25.37
CA GLU A 214 17.69 49.77 -25.19
C GLU A 214 16.18 49.71 -24.99
N ASP A 215 15.46 48.88 -25.76
CA ASP A 215 14.01 48.67 -25.62
C ASP A 215 13.65 48.05 -24.25
N ILE A 216 14.45 47.12 -23.74
CA ILE A 216 14.27 46.52 -22.40
C ILE A 216 14.53 47.57 -21.31
N LYS A 217 15.58 48.40 -21.45
CA LYS A 217 15.88 49.49 -20.50
C LYS A 217 14.78 50.56 -20.49
N GLU A 218 14.23 50.90 -21.66
CA GLU A 218 13.11 51.84 -21.79
C GLU A 218 11.82 51.25 -21.19
N ALA A 219 11.50 49.99 -21.49
CA ALA A 219 10.33 49.30 -20.93
C ALA A 219 10.42 49.09 -19.41
N ALA A 220 11.61 48.83 -18.87
CA ALA A 220 11.84 48.72 -17.43
C ALA A 220 11.68 50.08 -16.72
N SER A 221 12.15 51.16 -17.35
CA SER A 221 11.98 52.54 -16.86
C SER A 221 10.51 52.98 -16.89
N ASP A 222 9.75 52.63 -17.94
CA ASP A 222 8.34 53.01 -18.10
C ASP A 222 7.40 52.23 -17.15
N LYS A 223 7.77 51.02 -16.74
CA LYS A 223 6.97 50.18 -15.84
C LYS A 223 7.29 50.36 -14.36
N GLY A 224 8.29 51.18 -14.00
CA GLY A 224 8.67 51.40 -12.59
C GLY A 224 9.10 50.12 -11.86
N LEU A 225 9.70 49.17 -12.59
CA LEU A 225 10.18 47.91 -12.02
C LEU A 225 11.49 48.17 -11.27
N GLU A 226 11.41 48.39 -9.96
CA GLU A 226 12.56 48.49 -9.03
C GLU A 226 13.08 47.09 -8.60
N ASP A 227 13.11 46.12 -9.51
CA ASP A 227 13.73 44.82 -9.21
C ASP A 227 15.25 44.92 -9.41
N GLU A 228 15.98 45.14 -8.31
CA GLU A 228 17.44 45.25 -8.31
C GLU A 228 18.13 43.99 -8.89
N LYS A 229 17.49 42.82 -8.78
CA LYS A 229 18.07 41.56 -9.28
C LYS A 229 18.03 41.50 -10.80
N LEU A 230 16.88 41.83 -11.40
CA LEU A 230 16.74 41.89 -12.86
C LEU A 230 17.69 42.94 -13.45
N LYS A 231 17.88 44.07 -12.75
CA LYS A 231 18.81 45.12 -13.17
C LYS A 231 20.26 44.64 -13.16
N SER A 232 20.69 43.90 -12.13
CA SER A 232 22.04 43.33 -12.09
C SER A 232 22.28 42.27 -13.18
N GLU A 233 21.29 41.42 -13.48
CA GLU A 233 21.40 40.40 -14.53
C GLU A 233 21.49 41.03 -15.93
N ILE A 234 20.75 42.12 -16.18
CA ILE A 234 20.84 42.89 -17.44
C ILE A 234 22.21 43.56 -17.57
N GLU A 235 22.75 44.12 -16.48
CA GLU A 235 24.03 44.82 -16.48
C GLU A 235 25.21 43.85 -16.71
N GLU A 236 25.19 42.66 -16.09
CA GLU A 236 26.17 41.59 -16.32
C GLU A 236 26.13 41.10 -17.78
N LYS A 237 24.93 40.88 -18.34
CA LYS A 237 24.77 40.46 -19.74
C LYS A 237 25.21 41.54 -20.73
N SER A 238 25.04 42.82 -20.38
CA SER A 238 25.50 43.96 -21.18
C SER A 238 27.03 44.00 -21.26
N GLU A 239 27.73 43.81 -20.13
CA GLU A 239 29.19 43.74 -20.10
C GLU A 239 29.74 42.55 -20.93
N GLU A 240 29.11 41.37 -20.84
CA GLU A 240 29.46 40.19 -21.66
C GLU A 240 29.33 40.47 -23.18
N ILE A 241 28.28 41.19 -23.57
CA ILE A 241 28.04 41.58 -24.97
C ILE A 241 29.05 42.62 -25.45
N GLU A 242 29.38 43.63 -24.63
CA GLU A 242 30.41 44.63 -24.98
C GLU A 242 31.80 44.02 -25.10
N GLU A 243 32.18 43.08 -24.23
CA GLU A 243 33.45 42.35 -24.32
C GLU A 243 33.52 41.56 -25.63
N ARG A 244 32.47 40.82 -25.98
CA ARG A 244 32.36 40.09 -27.25
C ARG A 244 32.41 41.01 -28.47
N LEU A 245 31.76 42.16 -28.42
CA LEU A 245 31.80 43.16 -29.49
C LEU A 245 33.21 43.73 -29.68
N SER A 246 33.92 44.03 -28.59
CA SER A 246 35.30 44.53 -28.65
C SER A 246 36.27 43.50 -29.25
N ALA A 247 36.07 42.20 -28.96
CA ALA A 247 36.82 41.11 -29.56
C ALA A 247 36.57 41.02 -31.08
N VAL A 248 35.31 41.16 -31.51
CA VAL A 248 34.93 41.20 -32.94
C VAL A 248 35.53 42.42 -33.66
N GLU A 249 35.56 43.59 -33.03
CA GLU A 249 36.20 44.79 -33.59
C GLU A 249 37.72 44.63 -33.72
N SER A 250 38.37 43.95 -32.77
CA SER A 250 39.81 43.66 -32.83
C SER A 250 40.16 42.73 -34.00
N LEU A 251 39.30 41.75 -34.30
CA LEU A 251 39.42 40.89 -35.47
C LEU A 251 39.27 41.66 -36.78
N ASP A 252 38.44 42.73 -36.83
CA ASP A 252 38.27 43.58 -38.01
C ASP A 252 39.59 44.31 -38.37
N ILE A 253 40.38 44.72 -37.36
CA ILE A 253 41.69 45.39 -37.54
C ILE A 253 42.73 44.42 -38.16
N GLU A 254 42.76 43.17 -37.71
CA GLU A 254 43.65 42.16 -38.26
C GLU A 254 43.21 41.72 -39.66
N VAL A 255 41.91 41.56 -39.88
CA VAL A 255 41.32 41.25 -41.18
C VAL A 255 41.63 42.35 -42.20
N ASP A 256 41.57 43.63 -41.83
CA ASP A 256 41.92 44.73 -42.73
C ASP A 256 43.43 44.83 -43.02
N SER A 257 44.28 44.50 -42.04
CA SER A 257 45.73 44.38 -42.24
C SER A 257 46.07 43.22 -43.19
N ILE A 258 45.40 42.07 -43.02
CA ILE A 258 45.50 40.90 -43.89
C ILE A 258 44.99 41.22 -45.30
N LYS A 259 43.80 41.84 -45.43
CA LYS A 259 43.22 42.28 -46.70
C LYS A 259 44.14 43.24 -47.44
N LYS A 260 44.79 44.16 -46.72
CA LYS A 260 45.76 45.10 -47.30
C LYS A 260 47.00 44.38 -47.79
N THR A 261 47.55 43.47 -47.00
CA THR A 261 48.74 42.67 -47.37
C THR A 261 48.47 41.77 -48.58
N LEU A 262 47.29 41.14 -48.63
CA LEU A 262 46.82 40.37 -49.79
C LEU A 262 46.62 41.24 -51.03
N ARG A 263 46.04 42.44 -50.89
CA ARG A 263 45.89 43.39 -52.01
C ARG A 263 47.25 43.83 -52.55
N ASP A 264 48.16 44.22 -51.66
CA ASP A 264 49.50 44.67 -52.02
C ASP A 264 50.32 43.54 -52.69
N ALA A 265 50.12 42.28 -52.27
CA ALA A 265 50.75 41.11 -52.89
C ALA A 265 50.12 40.75 -54.26
N LEU A 266 48.78 40.81 -54.37
CA LEU A 266 48.04 40.59 -55.62
C LEU A 266 48.40 41.62 -56.69
N ASP A 267 48.61 42.88 -56.31
CA ASP A 267 48.99 43.95 -57.23
C ASP A 267 50.42 43.82 -57.75
N ARG A 268 51.32 43.17 -57.00
CA ARG A 268 52.73 42.97 -57.40
C ARG A 268 52.94 41.76 -58.31
N LYS A 269 52.02 40.78 -58.32
CA LYS A 269 52.08 39.56 -59.14
C LYS A 269 53.34 38.70 -58.97
N GLU A 270 54.05 38.83 -57.85
CA GLU A 270 55.21 38.00 -57.54
C GLU A 270 54.78 36.85 -56.62
N GLU A 271 55.04 35.62 -57.06
CA GLU A 271 54.62 34.37 -56.40
C GLU A 271 55.20 34.25 -54.97
N GLU A 272 56.42 34.75 -54.76
CA GLU A 272 57.11 34.74 -53.46
C GLU A 272 56.45 35.66 -52.41
N ASP A 273 55.86 36.79 -52.83
CA ASP A 273 55.16 37.72 -51.95
C ASP A 273 53.77 37.17 -51.54
N LEU A 274 53.12 36.43 -52.44
CA LEU A 274 51.87 35.71 -52.15
C LEU A 274 52.10 34.55 -51.19
N GLU A 275 53.20 33.79 -51.33
CA GLU A 275 53.55 32.74 -50.38
C GLU A 275 53.85 33.29 -48.99
N LYS A 276 54.56 34.43 -48.88
CA LYS A 276 54.81 35.10 -47.59
C LYS A 276 53.53 35.62 -46.96
N ALA A 277 52.64 36.22 -47.74
CA ALA A 277 51.33 36.66 -47.27
C ALA A 277 50.48 35.46 -46.81
N PHE A 278 50.48 34.36 -47.55
CA PHE A 278 49.78 33.13 -47.18
C PHE A 278 50.32 32.52 -45.88
N HIS A 279 51.65 32.45 -45.71
CA HIS A 279 52.24 31.97 -44.45
C HIS A 279 51.93 32.90 -43.28
N GLY A 280 51.88 34.22 -43.49
CA GLY A 280 51.43 35.18 -42.47
C GLY A 280 49.98 34.98 -42.07
N ILE A 281 49.09 34.73 -43.04
CA ILE A 281 47.66 34.45 -42.80
C ILE A 281 47.47 33.12 -42.09
N MET A 282 48.16 32.07 -42.52
CA MET A 282 48.09 30.76 -41.86
C MET A 282 48.70 30.80 -40.45
N GLY A 283 49.69 31.67 -40.21
CA GLY A 283 50.21 31.96 -38.88
C GLY A 283 49.16 32.60 -37.98
N ALA A 284 48.50 33.67 -38.45
CA ALA A 284 47.42 34.34 -37.72
C ALA A 284 46.20 33.43 -37.51
N LEU A 285 45.82 32.63 -38.51
CA LEU A 285 44.73 31.66 -38.38
C LEU A 285 45.05 30.58 -37.33
N ARG A 286 46.30 30.09 -37.28
CA ARG A 286 46.73 29.14 -36.26
C ARG A 286 46.75 29.76 -34.86
N GLU A 287 47.05 31.05 -34.75
CA GLU A 287 46.92 31.79 -33.48
C GLU A 287 45.45 31.94 -33.06
N THR A 288 44.52 32.17 -34.00
CA THR A 288 43.08 32.18 -33.72
C THR A 288 42.49 30.81 -33.37
N GLU A 289 42.99 29.73 -33.96
CA GLU A 289 42.63 28.36 -33.55
C GLU A 289 43.09 28.08 -32.10
N GLY A 290 44.29 28.53 -31.74
CA GLY A 290 44.80 28.44 -30.36
C GLY A 290 43.97 29.24 -29.35
N LEU A 291 43.43 30.39 -29.75
CA LEU A 291 42.48 31.20 -28.95
C LEU A 291 41.15 30.48 -28.72
N SER A 292 40.59 29.88 -29.77
CA SER A 292 39.34 29.11 -29.65
C SER A 292 39.51 27.91 -28.72
N GLU A 293 40.59 27.15 -28.88
CA GLU A 293 40.89 25.99 -28.03
C GLU A 293 41.15 26.42 -26.57
N PHE A 294 41.84 27.54 -26.37
CA PHE A 294 42.09 28.10 -25.05
C PHE A 294 40.79 28.51 -24.35
N SER A 295 39.88 29.20 -25.05
CA SER A 295 38.59 29.62 -24.50
C SER A 295 37.77 28.41 -24.02
N GLU A 296 37.66 27.37 -24.85
CA GLU A 296 36.89 26.17 -24.50
C GLU A 296 37.49 25.43 -23.30
N LYS A 297 38.82 25.32 -23.23
CA LYS A 297 39.51 24.70 -22.08
C LYS A 297 39.36 25.55 -20.82
N MET A 298 39.37 26.88 -20.95
CA MET A 298 39.21 27.81 -19.83
C MET A 298 37.82 27.69 -19.20
N GLU A 299 36.76 27.61 -20.01
CA GLU A 299 35.39 27.35 -19.55
C GLU A 299 35.26 26.01 -18.83
N LYS A 300 35.81 24.93 -19.42
CA LYS A 300 35.82 23.59 -18.78
C LYS A 300 36.53 23.59 -17.44
N ALA A 301 37.66 24.29 -17.34
CA ALA A 301 38.41 24.38 -16.10
C ALA A 301 37.67 25.20 -15.03
N GLN A 302 36.98 26.28 -15.41
CA GLN A 302 36.13 27.07 -14.50
C GLN A 302 34.96 26.24 -13.95
N PHE A 303 34.28 25.48 -14.81
CA PHE A 303 33.20 24.58 -14.40
C PHE A 303 33.66 23.53 -13.37
N HIS A 304 34.82 22.90 -13.60
CA HIS A 304 35.36 21.94 -12.65
C HIS A 304 35.79 22.58 -11.31
N LEU A 305 36.33 23.81 -11.35
CA LEU A 305 36.69 24.56 -10.15
C LEU A 305 35.46 24.87 -9.29
N GLU A 306 34.36 25.25 -9.92
CA GLU A 306 33.10 25.55 -9.23
C GLU A 306 32.54 24.31 -8.52
N LYS A 307 32.52 23.15 -9.19
CA LYS A 307 32.16 21.87 -8.56
C LYS A 307 33.02 21.49 -7.36
N ILE A 308 34.32 21.79 -7.42
CA ILE A 308 35.25 21.55 -6.31
C ILE A 308 34.95 22.48 -5.13
N LYS A 309 34.63 23.76 -5.41
CA LYS A 309 34.21 24.75 -4.40
C LYS A 309 32.91 24.35 -3.72
N GLU A 310 31.90 23.93 -4.48
CA GLU A 310 30.62 23.42 -3.93
C GLU A 310 30.84 22.21 -3.02
N LYS A 311 31.79 21.33 -3.39
CA LYS A 311 32.19 20.18 -2.57
C LYS A 311 33.09 20.57 -1.37
N GLY A 312 33.39 21.84 -1.16
CA GLY A 312 34.19 22.33 -0.02
C GLY A 312 35.65 21.86 0.00
N GLN A 313 36.22 21.55 -1.17
CA GLN A 313 37.60 21.07 -1.30
C GLN A 313 38.60 22.23 -1.47
N GLU A 314 39.87 21.97 -1.13
CA GLU A 314 40.96 22.92 -1.37
C GLU A 314 41.10 23.21 -2.88
N HIS A 315 40.87 24.48 -3.24
CA HIS A 315 40.78 24.94 -4.63
C HIS A 315 41.78 26.05 -4.97
N GLU A 316 42.52 26.58 -3.99
CA GLU A 316 43.45 27.71 -4.17
C GLU A 316 44.51 27.40 -5.24
N LYS A 317 45.13 26.22 -5.20
CA LYS A 317 46.10 25.77 -6.22
C LYS A 317 45.51 25.80 -7.64
N PHE A 318 44.25 25.41 -7.82
CA PHE A 318 43.61 25.38 -9.13
C PHE A 318 43.25 26.78 -9.63
N ALA A 319 42.90 27.69 -8.72
CA ALA A 319 42.69 29.09 -9.06
C ALA A 319 44.00 29.77 -9.51
N ASP A 320 45.10 29.48 -8.83
CA ASP A 320 46.44 29.98 -9.20
C ASP A 320 46.88 29.47 -10.58
N ASP A 321 46.70 28.18 -10.88
CA ASP A 321 47.02 27.61 -12.19
C ASP A 321 46.17 28.24 -13.33
N LEU A 322 44.91 28.56 -13.05
CA LEU A 322 44.02 29.23 -14.00
C LEU A 322 44.44 30.68 -14.26
N GLU A 323 44.89 31.39 -13.24
CA GLU A 323 45.44 32.73 -13.37
C GLU A 323 46.77 32.73 -14.14
N GLU A 324 47.67 31.78 -13.84
CA GLU A 324 48.92 31.59 -14.60
C GLU A 324 48.62 31.32 -16.08
N SER A 325 47.63 30.48 -16.38
CA SER A 325 47.23 30.19 -17.75
C SER A 325 46.69 31.43 -18.49
N LYS A 326 45.86 32.25 -17.82
CA LYS A 326 45.38 33.53 -18.36
C LYS A 326 46.53 34.50 -18.65
N GLU A 327 47.54 34.57 -17.77
CA GLU A 327 48.72 35.40 -18.01
C GLU A 327 49.51 34.93 -19.23
N LYS A 328 49.72 33.62 -19.38
CA LYS A 328 50.40 33.03 -20.56
C LYS A 328 49.65 33.29 -21.87
N ALA A 329 48.32 33.23 -21.85
CA ALA A 329 47.49 33.56 -23.01
C ALA A 329 47.63 35.05 -23.40
N LYS A 330 47.67 35.97 -22.42
CA LYS A 330 47.91 37.41 -22.66
C LYS A 330 49.27 37.68 -23.29
N GLU A 331 50.28 36.84 -23.03
CA GLU A 331 51.60 36.90 -23.68
C GLU A 331 51.63 36.30 -25.10
N GLY A 332 50.51 35.80 -25.62
CA GLY A 332 50.42 35.10 -26.91
C GLY A 332 50.97 33.66 -26.88
N LYS A 333 51.23 33.10 -25.70
CA LYS A 333 51.80 31.75 -25.52
C LYS A 333 50.70 30.70 -25.31
N PHE A 334 49.77 30.59 -26.27
CA PHE A 334 48.58 29.72 -26.16
C PHE A 334 48.94 28.24 -25.95
N SER A 335 50.04 27.75 -26.53
CA SER A 335 50.48 26.36 -26.30
C SER A 335 50.91 26.10 -24.86
N GLU A 336 51.54 27.07 -24.18
CA GLU A 336 51.90 26.94 -22.76
C GLU A 336 50.65 27.05 -21.89
N ALA A 337 49.75 28.00 -22.22
CA ALA A 337 48.49 28.20 -21.51
C ALA A 337 47.58 26.96 -21.57
N ASN A 338 47.40 26.37 -22.76
CA ASN A 338 46.64 25.13 -22.94
C ASN A 338 47.28 23.96 -22.17
N GLY A 339 48.61 23.86 -22.15
CA GLY A 339 49.30 22.82 -21.37
C GLY A 339 49.20 22.99 -19.85
N ILE A 340 48.92 24.19 -19.35
CA ILE A 340 48.55 24.42 -17.95
C ILE A 340 47.11 23.95 -17.74
N LEU A 341 46.17 24.41 -18.57
CA LEU A 341 44.74 24.05 -18.46
C LEU A 341 44.50 22.54 -18.51
N ASP A 342 45.13 21.83 -19.44
CA ASP A 342 44.96 20.38 -19.57
C ASP A 342 45.37 19.65 -18.28
N ARG A 343 46.53 20.02 -17.71
CA ARG A 343 47.00 19.44 -16.44
C ARG A 343 46.06 19.77 -15.28
N THR A 344 45.61 21.02 -15.19
CA THR A 344 44.71 21.45 -14.12
C THR A 344 43.34 20.77 -14.22
N ILE A 345 42.79 20.64 -15.43
CA ILE A 345 41.52 19.91 -15.67
C ILE A 345 41.65 18.43 -15.27
N ASP A 346 42.74 17.76 -15.65
CA ASP A 346 42.96 16.35 -15.30
C ASP A 346 43.11 16.15 -13.79
N GLU A 347 43.85 17.03 -13.10
CA GLU A 347 43.96 17.00 -11.64
C GLU A 347 42.60 17.23 -10.94
N MET A 348 41.81 18.19 -11.43
CA MET A 348 40.47 18.46 -10.90
C MET A 348 39.53 17.26 -11.10
N LYS A 349 39.54 16.64 -12.27
CA LYS A 349 38.74 15.42 -12.55
C LYS A 349 39.13 14.26 -11.64
N SER A 350 40.42 14.06 -11.39
CA SER A 350 40.90 13.01 -10.47
C SER A 350 40.35 13.22 -9.06
N LYS A 351 40.43 14.45 -8.52
CA LYS A 351 39.91 14.77 -7.17
C LYS A 351 38.39 14.63 -7.06
N LEU A 352 37.66 14.99 -8.12
CA LEU A 352 36.21 14.81 -8.15
C LEU A 352 35.83 13.33 -8.12
N LYS A 353 36.59 12.49 -8.83
CA LYS A 353 36.39 11.05 -8.90
C LYS A 353 36.72 10.34 -7.58
N GLU A 354 37.84 10.67 -6.93
CA GLU A 354 38.21 10.10 -5.63
C GLU A 354 37.10 10.30 -4.58
N LYS A 355 36.51 11.50 -4.55
CA LYS A 355 35.42 11.83 -3.60
C LYS A 355 34.09 11.17 -3.95
N GLU A 356 33.85 10.88 -5.23
CA GLU A 356 32.69 10.09 -5.67
C GLU A 356 32.84 8.62 -5.26
N GLU A 357 34.04 8.06 -5.39
CA GLU A 357 34.36 6.70 -4.93
C GLU A 357 34.26 6.56 -3.39
N GLU A 358 34.68 7.58 -2.63
CA GLU A 358 34.51 7.62 -1.16
C GLU A 358 33.02 7.64 -0.75
N LYS A 359 32.19 8.45 -1.42
CA LYS A 359 30.74 8.49 -1.18
C LYS A 359 30.04 7.19 -1.56
N GLU A 360 30.47 6.56 -2.65
CA GLU A 360 29.95 5.24 -3.03
C GLU A 360 30.29 4.16 -2.00
N ALA A 361 31.49 4.20 -1.41
CA ALA A 361 31.90 3.26 -0.37
C ALA A 361 31.02 3.39 0.89
N GLU A 362 30.79 4.62 1.37
CA GLU A 362 29.88 4.88 2.50
C GLU A 362 28.43 4.47 2.20
N GLY A 363 27.98 4.65 0.95
CA GLY A 363 26.66 4.22 0.50
C GLY A 363 26.47 2.70 0.48
N ARG A 364 27.51 1.93 0.14
CA ARG A 364 27.46 0.46 0.13
C ARG A 364 27.27 -0.12 1.52
N ASP A 365 28.00 0.39 2.52
CA ASP A 365 27.87 -0.08 3.91
C ASP A 365 26.46 0.18 4.45
N LYS A 366 25.89 1.37 4.18
CA LYS A 366 24.52 1.70 4.58
C LYS A 366 23.48 0.78 3.92
N LYS A 367 23.66 0.46 2.63
CA LYS A 367 22.76 -0.45 1.90
C LYS A 367 22.78 -1.86 2.48
N ASP A 368 23.94 -2.35 2.89
CA ASP A 368 24.08 -3.66 3.51
C ASP A 368 23.51 -3.69 4.93
N LEU A 369 23.67 -2.61 5.70
CA LEU A 369 23.02 -2.47 7.01
C LEU A 369 21.48 -2.41 6.89
N PHE A 370 20.96 -1.66 5.92
CA PHE A 370 19.52 -1.61 5.66
C PHE A 370 18.93 -2.98 5.33
N LYS A 371 19.61 -3.77 4.48
CA LYS A 371 19.20 -5.16 4.19
C LYS A 371 19.19 -6.03 5.45
N LYS A 372 20.16 -5.86 6.36
CA LYS A 372 20.17 -6.59 7.64
C LYS A 372 18.98 -6.21 8.52
N VAL A 373 18.61 -4.93 8.59
CA VAL A 373 17.42 -4.46 9.30
C VAL A 373 16.15 -5.09 8.73
N GLN A 374 15.98 -5.03 7.40
CA GLN A 374 14.81 -5.60 6.72
C GLN A 374 14.65 -7.10 6.98
N LYS A 375 15.76 -7.84 7.08
CA LYS A 375 15.73 -9.27 7.41
C LYS A 375 15.35 -9.55 8.87
N LYS A 376 15.81 -8.73 9.82
CA LYS A 376 15.55 -8.93 11.26
C LYS A 376 14.14 -8.56 11.69
N ILE A 377 13.47 -7.62 11.02
CA ILE A 377 12.11 -7.19 11.39
C ILE A 377 11.09 -8.36 11.35
N PRO A 378 11.00 -9.16 10.27
CA PRO A 378 10.14 -10.35 10.24
C PRO A 378 10.47 -11.36 11.34
N GLU A 379 11.76 -11.58 11.64
CA GLU A 379 12.19 -12.46 12.73
C GLU A 379 11.64 -11.97 14.09
N MET A 380 11.66 -10.65 14.35
CA MET A 380 11.11 -10.08 15.58
C MET A 380 9.58 -10.13 15.64
N LYS A 381 8.90 -10.02 14.49
CA LYS A 381 7.44 -10.16 14.41
C LYS A 381 6.98 -11.60 14.68
N SER A 382 7.71 -12.61 14.17
CA SER A 382 7.44 -14.01 14.50
C SER A 382 7.60 -14.26 16.00
N LEU A 383 8.71 -13.81 16.62
CA LEU A 383 8.89 -13.92 18.08
C LEU A 383 7.81 -13.21 18.89
N LEU A 384 7.35 -12.04 18.42
CA LEU A 384 6.24 -11.31 19.04
C LEU A 384 4.93 -12.12 19.03
N ASN A 385 4.62 -12.77 17.91
CA ASN A 385 3.41 -13.60 17.80
C ASN A 385 3.51 -14.83 18.70
N THR A 386 4.64 -15.54 18.68
CA THR A 386 4.87 -16.66 19.60
C THR A 386 4.74 -16.21 21.06
N ALA A 387 5.28 -15.04 21.42
CA ALA A 387 5.12 -14.50 22.77
C ALA A 387 3.65 -14.26 23.15
N LYS A 388 2.80 -13.80 22.22
CA LYS A 388 1.35 -13.66 22.47
C LYS A 388 0.67 -15.01 22.65
N ASP A 389 1.03 -16.01 21.85
CA ASP A 389 0.45 -17.36 21.94
C ASP A 389 0.76 -18.01 23.31
N PHE A 390 1.89 -17.64 23.89
CA PHE A 390 2.30 -18.02 25.25
C PHE A 390 1.75 -17.11 26.37
N ASP A 391 0.90 -16.14 26.04
CA ASP A 391 0.37 -15.11 26.97
C ASP A 391 1.48 -14.35 27.73
N VAL A 392 2.60 -14.09 27.05
CA VAL A 392 3.74 -13.35 27.59
C VAL A 392 3.56 -11.85 27.31
N GLU A 393 3.88 -11.01 28.30
CA GLU A 393 3.89 -9.55 28.17
C GLU A 393 4.74 -9.07 26.96
N VAL A 394 4.07 -8.47 25.96
CA VAL A 394 4.69 -8.08 24.69
C VAL A 394 4.99 -6.59 24.52
N GLU A 395 4.52 -5.74 25.44
CA GLU A 395 4.54 -4.28 25.27
C GLU A 395 5.97 -3.72 25.15
N GLY A 396 6.88 -4.18 26.00
CA GLY A 396 8.30 -3.80 25.93
C GLY A 396 8.96 -4.14 24.59
N GLY A 397 8.64 -5.31 24.02
CA GLY A 397 9.16 -5.72 22.71
C GLY A 397 8.57 -4.92 21.56
N LYS A 398 7.26 -4.64 21.58
CA LYS A 398 6.61 -3.77 20.57
C LYS A 398 7.26 -2.39 20.50
N ASN A 399 7.57 -1.80 21.65
CA ASN A 399 8.22 -0.49 21.72
C ASN A 399 9.60 -0.49 21.07
N LEU A 400 10.40 -1.55 21.29
CA LEU A 400 11.72 -1.70 20.68
C LEU A 400 11.66 -1.89 19.16
N ILE A 401 10.65 -2.62 18.65
CA ILE A 401 10.43 -2.75 17.19
C ILE A 401 10.07 -1.38 16.59
N ASN A 402 9.17 -0.63 17.23
CA ASN A 402 8.77 0.70 16.76
C ASN A 402 9.94 1.69 16.79
N GLU A 403 10.80 1.64 17.82
CA GLU A 403 12.02 2.43 17.90
C GLU A 403 12.98 2.09 16.74
N ALA A 404 13.18 0.80 16.45
CA ALA A 404 14.00 0.36 15.33
C ALA A 404 13.45 0.86 13.97
N LEU A 405 12.13 0.82 13.77
CA LEU A 405 11.48 1.35 12.57
C LEU A 405 11.69 2.86 12.45
N LYS A 406 11.58 3.61 13.56
CA LYS A 406 11.85 5.05 13.59
C LYS A 406 13.30 5.38 13.21
N LYS A 407 14.27 4.66 13.78
CA LYS A 407 15.70 4.81 13.46
C LYS A 407 16.02 4.44 12.02
N THR A 408 15.36 3.41 11.48
CA THR A 408 15.44 3.04 10.06
C THR A 408 14.99 4.18 9.14
N LYS A 409 13.87 4.85 9.46
CA LYS A 409 13.39 6.03 8.71
C LYS A 409 14.38 7.20 8.78
N GLN A 410 15.17 7.30 9.84
CA GLN A 410 16.21 8.31 10.02
C GLN A 410 17.55 7.93 9.36
N ASN A 411 17.63 6.82 8.63
CA ASN A 411 18.85 6.23 8.07
C ASN A 411 19.92 5.84 9.12
N ASP A 412 19.52 5.68 10.38
CA ASP A 412 20.38 5.19 11.46
C ASP A 412 20.23 3.67 11.62
N TYR A 413 20.85 2.95 10.69
CA TYR A 413 20.68 1.49 10.60
C TYR A 413 21.44 0.74 11.71
N GLU A 414 22.52 1.30 12.26
CA GLU A 414 23.27 0.67 13.34
C GLU A 414 22.43 0.67 14.63
N GLU A 415 21.91 1.82 15.02
CA GLU A 415 21.06 1.89 16.20
C GLU A 415 19.73 1.12 16.02
N ALA A 416 19.21 1.03 14.79
CA ALA A 416 18.04 0.20 14.50
C ALA A 416 18.32 -1.29 14.72
N ILE A 417 19.49 -1.79 14.31
CA ILE A 417 19.90 -3.18 14.55
C ILE A 417 20.05 -3.43 16.06
N ASP A 418 20.66 -2.51 16.80
CA ASP A 418 20.81 -2.62 18.25
C ASP A 418 19.45 -2.71 18.96
N SER A 419 18.48 -1.87 18.59
CA SER A 419 17.11 -1.93 19.14
C SER A 419 16.42 -3.28 18.83
N LEU A 420 16.61 -3.85 17.62
CA LEU A 420 16.09 -5.18 17.27
C LEU A 420 16.78 -6.30 18.05
N GLU A 421 18.08 -6.19 18.34
CA GLU A 421 18.80 -7.17 19.15
C GLU A 421 18.35 -7.13 20.62
N GLN A 422 18.12 -5.94 21.17
CA GLN A 422 17.50 -5.79 22.49
C GLN A 422 16.09 -6.40 22.53
N CYS A 423 15.31 -6.20 21.47
CA CYS A 423 13.98 -6.80 21.34
C CYS A 423 14.05 -8.33 21.35
N ARG A 424 15.02 -8.92 20.63
CA ARG A 424 15.24 -10.37 20.62
C ARG A 424 15.55 -10.89 22.02
N VAL A 425 16.51 -10.27 22.72
CA VAL A 425 16.90 -10.68 24.08
C VAL A 425 15.74 -10.55 25.06
N PHE A 426 14.93 -9.49 24.93
CA PHE A 426 13.72 -9.28 25.72
C PHE A 426 12.74 -10.45 25.58
N PHE A 427 12.35 -10.79 24.34
CA PHE A 427 11.42 -11.90 24.09
C PHE A 427 11.99 -13.24 24.52
N GLN A 428 13.25 -13.55 24.18
CA GLN A 428 13.90 -14.80 24.57
C GLN A 428 13.86 -15.00 26.10
N THR A 429 14.26 -13.98 26.86
CA THR A 429 14.28 -14.05 28.33
C THR A 429 12.89 -14.28 28.93
N LYS A 430 11.85 -13.68 28.34
CA LYS A 430 10.47 -13.78 28.83
C LYS A 430 9.84 -15.12 28.45
N LEU A 431 10.01 -15.55 27.20
CA LEU A 431 9.58 -16.86 26.70
C LEU A 431 10.24 -17.99 27.50
N ASP A 432 11.55 -17.92 27.71
CA ASP A 432 12.32 -18.91 28.48
C ASP A 432 11.74 -19.13 29.88
N LYS A 433 11.39 -18.06 30.60
CA LYS A 433 10.77 -18.16 31.93
C LYS A 433 9.39 -18.80 31.88
N ASN A 434 8.60 -18.50 30.85
CA ASN A 434 7.28 -19.09 30.69
C ASN A 434 7.37 -20.58 30.35
N ILE A 435 8.27 -20.93 29.44
CA ILE A 435 8.58 -22.31 29.07
C ILE A 435 9.04 -23.11 30.29
N ASP A 436 9.90 -22.57 31.15
CA ASP A 436 10.30 -23.22 32.41
C ASP A 436 9.09 -23.52 33.31
N THR A 437 8.13 -22.58 33.38
CA THR A 437 6.89 -22.75 34.15
C THR A 437 6.02 -23.84 33.55
N GLU A 438 5.88 -23.88 32.22
CA GLU A 438 5.10 -24.89 31.52
C GLU A 438 5.73 -26.29 31.61
N ILE A 439 7.04 -26.40 31.51
CA ILE A 439 7.77 -27.65 31.75
C ILE A 439 7.53 -28.14 33.18
N GLU A 440 7.58 -27.27 34.19
CA GLU A 440 7.24 -27.65 35.55
C GLU A 440 5.78 -28.10 35.69
N ASN A 441 4.85 -27.46 34.99
CA ASN A 441 3.43 -27.82 35.01
C ASN A 441 3.18 -29.20 34.39
N ILE A 442 3.86 -29.50 33.29
CA ILE A 442 3.84 -30.83 32.66
C ILE A 442 4.45 -31.87 33.62
N LYS A 443 5.64 -31.60 34.18
CA LYS A 443 6.32 -32.52 35.13
C LYS A 443 5.51 -32.82 36.40
N LYS A 444 4.76 -31.85 36.93
CA LYS A 444 4.02 -32.01 38.20
C LYS A 444 2.75 -32.84 38.07
N LYS A 445 2.22 -33.04 36.87
CA LYS A 445 0.85 -33.50 36.66
C LYS A 445 0.73 -34.80 35.85
N THR A 446 1.84 -35.43 35.51
CA THR A 446 1.86 -36.62 34.66
C THR A 446 2.86 -37.63 35.23
N ASP A 447 2.43 -38.89 35.40
CA ASP A 447 3.32 -40.01 35.75
C ASP A 447 3.93 -40.67 34.51
N ALA A 448 3.42 -40.35 33.31
CA ALA A 448 4.00 -40.71 32.02
C ALA A 448 5.47 -40.31 31.89
N ASP A 449 6.18 -41.08 31.07
CA ASP A 449 7.51 -40.70 30.58
C ASP A 449 7.41 -39.56 29.56
N VAL A 450 7.23 -38.33 30.05
CA VAL A 450 7.30 -37.08 29.27
C VAL A 450 8.75 -36.62 29.04
N THR A 451 9.75 -37.43 29.41
CA THR A 451 11.16 -37.07 29.36
C THR A 451 11.59 -36.71 27.94
N GLU A 452 11.19 -37.48 26.93
CA GLU A 452 11.53 -37.22 25.52
C GLU A 452 10.97 -35.88 25.02
N ILE A 453 9.73 -35.54 25.39
CA ILE A 453 9.12 -34.24 25.01
C ILE A 453 9.87 -33.08 25.65
N ILE A 454 10.29 -33.23 26.91
CA ILE A 454 11.01 -32.18 27.63
C ILE A 454 12.43 -32.01 27.06
N GLU A 455 13.12 -33.11 26.72
CA GLU A 455 14.42 -33.07 26.06
C GLU A 455 14.33 -32.35 24.70
N ASP A 456 13.30 -32.65 23.90
CA ASP A 456 13.05 -31.96 22.63
C ASP A 456 12.75 -30.46 22.84
N ILE A 457 11.94 -30.11 23.84
CA ILE A 457 11.66 -28.70 24.19
C ILE A 457 12.95 -27.96 24.51
N GLU A 458 13.82 -28.54 25.34
CA GLU A 458 15.11 -27.93 25.71
C GLU A 458 16.03 -27.79 24.48
N GLU A 459 16.09 -28.78 23.59
CA GLU A 459 16.87 -28.72 22.35
C GLU A 459 16.41 -27.59 21.42
N TYR A 460 15.09 -27.47 21.16
CA TYR A 460 14.56 -26.41 20.30
C TYR A 460 14.64 -25.02 20.95
N ARG A 461 14.55 -24.94 22.28
CA ARG A 461 14.78 -23.72 23.04
C ARG A 461 16.21 -23.21 22.87
N GLU A 462 17.23 -24.07 22.95
CA GLU A 462 18.63 -23.67 22.74
C GLU A 462 18.90 -23.14 21.33
N LYS A 463 18.16 -23.65 20.34
CA LYS A 463 18.21 -23.17 18.94
C LYS A 463 17.43 -21.87 18.73
N GLY A 464 16.59 -21.47 19.69
CA GLY A 464 15.70 -20.31 19.60
C GLY A 464 14.49 -20.54 18.68
N GLU A 465 14.11 -21.79 18.44
CA GLU A 465 12.97 -22.17 17.58
C GLU A 465 11.68 -22.26 18.41
N TYR A 466 11.23 -21.12 18.96
CA TYR A 466 10.14 -21.07 19.94
C TYR A 466 8.77 -21.52 19.41
N GLU A 467 8.51 -21.41 18.10
CA GLU A 467 7.27 -21.94 17.50
C GLU A 467 7.16 -23.47 17.65
N LYS A 468 8.28 -24.18 17.51
CA LYS A 468 8.30 -25.64 17.71
C LYS A 468 8.16 -26.00 19.18
N VAL A 469 8.74 -25.19 20.06
CA VAL A 469 8.59 -25.34 21.51
C VAL A 469 7.12 -25.22 21.91
N ALA A 470 6.37 -24.27 21.35
CA ALA A 470 4.93 -24.13 21.58
C ALA A 470 4.16 -25.42 21.26
N GLY A 471 4.37 -25.98 20.06
CA GLY A 471 3.70 -27.23 19.65
C GLY A 471 4.09 -28.45 20.49
N LEU A 472 5.33 -28.51 21.02
CA LEU A 472 5.74 -29.58 21.93
C LEU A 472 5.12 -29.44 23.32
N ILE A 473 4.99 -28.21 23.82
CA ILE A 473 4.30 -27.94 25.09
C ILE A 473 2.83 -28.33 24.99
N GLU A 474 2.17 -28.03 23.88
CA GLU A 474 0.77 -28.44 23.63
C GLU A 474 0.62 -29.96 23.61
N LYS A 475 1.48 -30.67 22.87
CA LYS A 475 1.53 -32.15 22.90
C LYS A 475 1.77 -32.72 24.29
N GLY A 476 2.61 -32.05 25.09
CA GLY A 476 2.83 -32.42 26.49
C GLY A 476 1.58 -32.26 27.36
N LYS A 477 0.73 -31.27 27.05
CA LYS A 477 -0.58 -31.07 27.71
C LYS A 477 -1.62 -32.07 27.24
N GLU A 478 -1.66 -32.40 25.95
CA GLU A 478 -2.59 -33.39 25.39
C GLU A 478 -2.35 -34.78 26.00
N LYS A 479 -1.09 -35.25 26.03
CA LYS A 479 -0.76 -36.54 26.69
C LYS A 479 -1.20 -36.61 28.15
N LYS A 480 -1.17 -35.46 28.83
CA LYS A 480 -1.67 -35.36 30.19
C LYS A 480 -3.19 -35.55 30.23
N GLU A 481 -3.94 -34.93 29.32
CA GLU A 481 -5.40 -35.09 29.26
C GLU A 481 -5.79 -36.52 28.92
N GLU A 482 -5.09 -37.17 27.98
CA GLU A 482 -5.31 -38.59 27.63
C GLU A 482 -5.15 -39.52 28.86
N GLU A 483 -4.08 -39.38 29.65
CA GLU A 483 -3.92 -40.20 30.88
C GLU A 483 -4.98 -39.87 31.95
N THR A 484 -5.37 -38.59 32.07
CA THR A 484 -6.39 -38.20 33.05
C THR A 484 -7.77 -38.74 32.67
N GLU A 485 -8.07 -38.82 31.36
CA GLU A 485 -9.28 -39.44 30.84
C GLU A 485 -9.25 -40.96 31.02
N GLU A 486 -8.13 -41.62 30.75
CA GLU A 486 -7.98 -43.08 30.90
C GLU A 486 -8.07 -43.53 32.39
N GLU A 487 -7.61 -42.71 33.35
CA GLU A 487 -7.81 -42.95 34.79
C GLU A 487 -9.25 -42.63 35.27
N LEU A 488 -10.00 -41.78 34.55
CA LEU A 488 -11.39 -41.41 34.85
C LEU A 488 -12.43 -42.34 34.21
N GLU A 489 -12.01 -43.36 33.45
CA GLU A 489 -12.86 -44.41 32.89
C GLU A 489 -13.19 -45.55 33.88
N GLU A 490 -12.64 -45.54 35.11
CA GLU A 490 -12.92 -46.61 36.10
C GLU A 490 -14.15 -46.38 37.02
N GLU A 491 -14.89 -45.26 36.90
CA GLU A 491 -16.26 -45.13 37.43
C GLU A 491 -17.25 -44.77 36.30
N PRO A 492 -18.39 -45.50 36.15
CA PRO A 492 -19.07 -45.63 34.87
C PRO A 492 -19.82 -44.35 34.52
N ALA A 493 -19.29 -43.59 33.58
CA ALA A 493 -20.03 -42.53 32.89
C ALA A 493 -21.37 -43.04 32.31
N GLU A 494 -21.44 -44.33 31.98
CA GLU A 494 -22.65 -45.03 31.52
C GLU A 494 -23.84 -44.90 32.51
N GLU A 495 -23.61 -44.99 33.83
CA GLU A 495 -24.72 -44.96 34.81
C GLU A 495 -25.37 -43.57 34.91
N ILE A 496 -24.60 -42.49 34.73
CA ILE A 496 -25.12 -41.12 34.81
C ILE A 496 -25.89 -40.76 33.54
N ASP A 497 -25.40 -41.21 32.38
CA ASP A 497 -26.10 -41.05 31.11
C ASP A 497 -27.45 -41.78 31.15
N GLU A 498 -27.49 -43.02 31.64
CA GLU A 498 -28.74 -43.78 31.78
C GLU A 498 -29.77 -43.04 32.64
N GLU A 499 -29.41 -42.57 33.84
CA GLU A 499 -30.35 -41.84 34.71
C GLU A 499 -30.80 -40.50 34.11
N PHE A 500 -29.91 -39.79 33.40
CA PHE A 500 -30.25 -38.55 32.70
C PHE A 500 -31.29 -38.80 31.61
N PHE A 501 -31.06 -39.81 30.76
CA PHE A 501 -31.96 -40.15 29.67
C PHE A 501 -33.32 -40.63 30.18
N GLU A 502 -33.37 -41.43 31.25
CA GLU A 502 -34.64 -41.87 31.85
C GLU A 502 -35.50 -40.70 32.31
N ILE A 503 -34.93 -39.72 33.02
CA ILE A 503 -35.70 -38.57 33.53
C ILE A 503 -36.12 -37.67 32.37
N LYS A 504 -35.23 -37.46 31.40
CA LYS A 504 -35.52 -36.66 30.22
C LYS A 504 -36.67 -37.26 29.39
N GLU A 505 -36.65 -38.57 29.15
CA GLU A 505 -37.73 -39.28 28.45
C GLU A 505 -39.06 -39.10 29.19
N ILE A 506 -39.08 -39.23 30.53
CA ILE A 506 -40.31 -38.99 31.33
C ILE A 506 -40.84 -37.57 31.15
N ILE A 507 -39.95 -36.56 31.13
CA ILE A 507 -40.34 -35.16 30.94
C ILE A 507 -40.91 -34.94 29.54
N GLU A 508 -40.20 -35.36 28.50
CA GLU A 508 -40.64 -35.22 27.09
C GLU A 508 -41.97 -35.94 26.84
N GLU A 509 -42.13 -37.15 27.39
CA GLU A 509 -43.40 -37.87 27.30
C GLU A 509 -44.54 -37.16 28.04
N ALA A 510 -44.24 -36.48 29.14
CA ALA A 510 -45.23 -35.75 29.91
C ALA A 510 -45.63 -34.44 29.23
N GLU A 511 -44.68 -33.75 28.58
CA GLU A 511 -44.95 -32.59 27.74
C GLU A 511 -45.89 -32.95 26.57
N GLY A 512 -45.70 -34.13 25.96
CA GLY A 512 -46.63 -34.65 24.95
C GLY A 512 -48.06 -34.90 25.45
N LEU A 513 -48.28 -34.84 26.77
CA LEU A 513 -49.59 -34.91 27.42
C LEU A 513 -50.03 -33.55 28.00
N ASP A 514 -49.38 -32.45 27.59
CA ASP A 514 -49.54 -31.09 28.11
C ASP A 514 -49.16 -30.93 29.59
N LEU A 515 -48.27 -31.80 30.11
CA LEU A 515 -47.79 -31.75 31.49
C LEU A 515 -46.37 -31.19 31.54
N LYS A 516 -46.23 -29.95 32.02
CA LYS A 516 -44.94 -29.26 32.05
C LYS A 516 -44.18 -29.45 33.36
N PHE A 517 -42.86 -29.63 33.28
CA PHE A 517 -41.95 -29.76 34.44
C PHE A 517 -40.82 -28.74 34.37
N PRO A 518 -41.10 -27.42 34.39
CA PRO A 518 -40.11 -26.38 34.11
C PRO A 518 -38.89 -26.43 35.05
N LYS A 519 -39.11 -26.83 36.31
CA LYS A 519 -38.02 -26.99 37.29
C LYS A 519 -37.20 -28.27 37.05
N GLY A 520 -37.83 -29.35 36.57
CA GLY A 520 -37.14 -30.59 36.21
C GLY A 520 -36.26 -30.40 34.97
N GLU A 521 -36.81 -29.74 33.95
CA GLU A 521 -36.09 -29.35 32.72
C GLU A 521 -34.87 -28.50 33.03
N HIS A 522 -35.05 -27.43 33.81
CA HIS A 522 -33.95 -26.57 34.22
C HIS A 522 -32.82 -27.33 34.96
N LEU A 523 -33.18 -28.27 35.84
CA LEU A 523 -32.21 -29.09 36.57
C LEU A 523 -31.45 -30.05 35.64
N LEU A 524 -32.10 -30.59 34.61
CA LEU A 524 -31.41 -31.40 33.59
C LEU A 524 -30.48 -30.54 32.72
N ASP A 525 -30.88 -29.32 32.35
CA ASP A 525 -30.01 -28.40 31.63
C ASP A 525 -28.78 -27.99 32.44
N GLU A 526 -28.97 -27.73 33.74
CA GLU A 526 -27.85 -27.50 34.67
C GLU A 526 -26.97 -28.74 34.80
N ALA A 527 -27.55 -29.94 34.90
CA ALA A 527 -26.77 -31.18 34.94
C ALA A 527 -25.90 -31.35 33.68
N LYS A 528 -26.47 -31.10 32.50
CA LYS A 528 -25.74 -31.17 31.22
C LYS A 528 -24.61 -30.13 31.14
N LYS A 529 -24.84 -28.91 31.64
CA LYS A 529 -23.82 -27.86 31.71
C LYS A 529 -22.67 -28.25 32.65
N GLU A 530 -22.99 -28.78 33.83
CA GLU A 530 -21.98 -29.22 34.79
C GLU A 530 -21.21 -30.45 34.30
N TRP A 531 -21.89 -31.36 33.58
CA TRP A 531 -21.24 -32.48 32.90
C TRP A 531 -20.21 -32.01 31.87
N GLY A 532 -20.57 -31.06 31.01
CA GLY A 532 -19.67 -30.48 30.01
C GLY A 532 -18.46 -29.73 30.60
N LYS A 533 -18.54 -29.33 31.88
CA LYS A 533 -17.42 -28.73 32.63
C LYS A 533 -16.54 -29.77 33.35
N GLY A 534 -16.88 -31.06 33.28
CA GLY A 534 -16.22 -32.13 34.03
C GLY A 534 -16.65 -32.24 35.50
N ASN A 535 -17.66 -31.48 35.94
CA ASN A 535 -18.16 -31.50 37.33
C ASN A 535 -19.17 -32.63 37.55
N ARG A 536 -18.71 -33.89 37.48
CA ARG A 536 -19.56 -35.09 37.52
C ARG A 536 -20.45 -35.19 38.78
N ASP A 537 -19.93 -34.83 39.95
CA ASP A 537 -20.70 -34.86 41.20
C ASP A 537 -21.88 -33.89 41.19
N GLN A 538 -21.66 -32.68 40.68
CA GLN A 538 -22.71 -31.65 40.61
C GLN A 538 -23.77 -32.01 39.57
N ALA A 539 -23.36 -32.60 38.45
CA ALA A 539 -24.26 -33.13 37.43
C ALA A 539 -25.17 -34.23 38.02
N ARG A 540 -24.59 -35.20 38.75
CA ARG A 540 -25.35 -36.27 39.43
C ARG A 540 -26.31 -35.71 40.48
N GLU A 541 -25.88 -34.71 41.26
CA GLU A 541 -26.77 -34.05 42.24
C GLU A 541 -27.97 -33.37 41.55
N ASN A 542 -27.75 -32.74 40.39
CA ASN A 542 -28.81 -32.07 39.64
C ASN A 542 -29.78 -33.07 38.98
N ILE A 543 -29.28 -34.20 38.46
CA ILE A 543 -30.09 -35.32 37.96
C ILE A 543 -30.99 -35.87 39.09
N GLU A 544 -30.44 -36.12 40.27
CA GLU A 544 -31.20 -36.62 41.40
C GLU A 544 -32.26 -35.59 41.88
N LYS A 545 -31.94 -34.29 41.85
CA LYS A 545 -32.94 -33.22 42.12
C LYS A 545 -34.06 -33.23 41.07
N ALA A 546 -33.74 -33.40 39.79
CA ALA A 546 -34.73 -33.47 38.72
C ALA A 546 -35.65 -34.68 38.91
N LYS A 547 -35.07 -35.86 39.19
CA LYS A 547 -35.79 -37.11 39.51
C LYS A 547 -36.79 -36.91 40.64
N ASN A 548 -36.36 -36.27 41.72
CA ASN A 548 -37.19 -36.00 42.88
C ASN A 548 -38.29 -34.96 42.61
N GLU A 549 -38.00 -33.93 41.82
CA GLU A 549 -38.99 -32.93 41.38
C GLU A 549 -40.09 -33.59 40.54
N VAL A 550 -39.72 -34.38 39.53
CA VAL A 550 -40.67 -35.11 38.67
C VAL A 550 -41.48 -36.10 39.49
N SER A 551 -40.83 -36.95 40.28
CA SER A 551 -41.49 -38.00 41.08
C SER A 551 -42.47 -37.45 42.12
N SER A 552 -42.18 -36.28 42.69
CA SER A 552 -43.05 -35.65 43.71
C SER A 552 -44.26 -34.93 43.11
N ARG A 553 -44.15 -34.37 41.90
CA ARG A 553 -45.22 -33.59 41.25
C ARG A 553 -46.11 -34.42 40.34
N LEU A 554 -45.53 -35.40 39.64
CA LEU A 554 -46.23 -36.25 38.68
C LEU A 554 -47.54 -36.84 39.24
N PRO A 555 -47.62 -37.33 40.51
CA PRO A 555 -48.87 -37.87 41.03
C PRO A 555 -50.00 -36.84 41.06
N GLY A 556 -49.73 -35.63 41.56
CA GLY A 556 -50.74 -34.58 41.69
C GLY A 556 -51.25 -34.08 40.33
N ILE A 557 -50.35 -34.03 39.34
CA ILE A 557 -50.67 -33.68 37.97
C ILE A 557 -51.58 -34.77 37.35
N ILE A 558 -51.18 -36.04 37.44
CA ILE A 558 -51.99 -37.16 36.94
C ILE A 558 -53.36 -37.22 37.63
N GLU A 559 -53.45 -36.95 38.93
CA GLU A 559 -54.75 -36.92 39.63
C GLU A 559 -55.71 -35.87 39.07
N ASN A 560 -55.20 -34.68 38.74
CA ASN A 560 -55.98 -33.61 38.15
C ASN A 560 -56.41 -33.96 36.73
N GLU A 561 -55.50 -34.51 35.93
CA GLU A 561 -55.80 -35.00 34.60
C GLU A 561 -56.83 -36.15 34.59
N ILE A 562 -56.76 -37.08 35.55
CA ILE A 562 -57.78 -38.13 35.72
C ILE A 562 -59.17 -37.52 35.98
N LYS A 563 -59.27 -36.38 36.66
CA LYS A 563 -60.55 -35.69 36.88
C LYS A 563 -61.08 -35.12 35.56
N GLY A 564 -60.24 -34.43 34.80
CA GLY A 564 -60.59 -33.91 33.47
C GLY A 564 -61.00 -35.04 32.51
N ALA A 565 -60.22 -36.12 32.46
CA ALA A 565 -60.51 -37.32 31.68
C ALA A 565 -61.88 -37.95 32.01
N LYS A 566 -62.30 -37.94 33.28
CA LYS A 566 -63.64 -38.43 33.67
C LYS A 566 -64.76 -37.55 33.14
N GLU A 567 -64.55 -36.24 33.06
CA GLU A 567 -65.53 -35.31 32.50
C GLU A 567 -65.62 -35.48 30.99
N GLU A 568 -64.47 -35.59 30.33
CA GLU A 568 -64.38 -35.86 28.90
C GLU A 568 -65.11 -37.16 28.54
N LEU A 569 -64.84 -38.26 29.24
CA LEU A 569 -65.54 -39.53 29.03
C LEU A 569 -67.06 -39.43 29.17
N LYS A 570 -67.57 -38.55 30.07
CA LYS A 570 -69.01 -38.32 30.17
C LYS A 570 -69.53 -37.62 28.93
N LYS A 571 -68.85 -36.59 28.43
CA LYS A 571 -69.22 -35.87 27.19
C LYS A 571 -69.23 -36.83 26.00
N THR A 572 -68.15 -37.58 25.80
CA THR A 572 -68.00 -38.58 24.73
C THR A 572 -69.06 -39.69 24.81
N LYS A 573 -69.45 -40.11 26.02
CA LYS A 573 -70.56 -41.07 26.20
C LYS A 573 -71.92 -40.50 25.77
N VAL A 574 -72.18 -39.22 26.06
CA VAL A 574 -73.42 -38.54 25.65
C VAL A 574 -73.51 -38.46 24.12
N GLN A 575 -72.36 -38.31 23.44
CA GLN A 575 -72.25 -38.34 21.97
C GLN A 575 -72.40 -39.77 21.38
N GLY A 576 -72.59 -40.79 22.22
CA GLY A 576 -72.85 -42.16 21.77
C GLY A 576 -71.61 -43.00 21.44
N ALA A 577 -70.41 -42.49 21.72
CA ALA A 577 -69.17 -43.22 21.48
C ALA A 577 -68.92 -44.35 22.49
N ASN A 578 -68.27 -45.43 22.05
CA ASN A 578 -67.94 -46.56 22.93
C ASN A 578 -66.72 -46.26 23.81
N ILE A 579 -66.98 -45.85 25.04
CA ILE A 579 -65.95 -45.49 26.03
C ILE A 579 -65.44 -46.66 26.89
N SER A 580 -65.77 -47.91 26.58
CA SER A 580 -65.48 -49.06 27.48
C SER A 580 -63.98 -49.23 27.73
N LYS A 581 -63.16 -49.19 26.67
CA LYS A 581 -61.69 -49.32 26.76
C LYS A 581 -61.02 -48.12 27.47
N PRO A 582 -61.33 -46.86 27.12
CA PRO A 582 -60.84 -45.71 27.88
C PRO A 582 -61.15 -45.77 29.38
N VAL A 583 -62.35 -46.21 29.77
CA VAL A 583 -62.72 -46.35 31.19
C VAL A 583 -61.87 -47.42 31.89
N GLU A 584 -61.54 -48.52 31.22
CA GLU A 584 -60.66 -49.55 31.76
C GLU A 584 -59.23 -49.02 31.97
N LEU A 585 -58.68 -48.32 30.99
CA LEU A 585 -57.36 -47.69 31.07
C LEU A 585 -57.29 -46.66 32.21
N LEU A 586 -58.29 -45.77 32.31
CA LEU A 586 -58.34 -44.76 33.36
C LEU A 586 -58.47 -45.37 34.77
N LYS A 587 -59.17 -46.51 34.89
CA LYS A 587 -59.21 -47.29 36.15
C LYS A 587 -57.87 -47.92 36.48
N LYS A 588 -57.14 -48.41 35.47
CA LYS A 588 -55.79 -48.96 35.62
C LYS A 588 -54.83 -47.87 36.10
N THR A 589 -54.82 -46.71 35.44
CA THR A 589 -54.07 -45.52 35.87
C THR A 589 -54.35 -45.18 37.34
N ASN A 590 -55.63 -45.01 37.71
CA ASN A 590 -56.00 -44.63 39.08
C ASN A 590 -55.72 -45.73 40.12
N ARG A 591 -55.53 -46.99 39.70
CA ARG A 591 -55.09 -48.07 40.60
C ARG A 591 -53.57 -47.99 40.81
N ALA A 592 -52.80 -47.94 39.72
CA ALA A 592 -51.35 -47.83 39.76
C ALA A 592 -50.90 -46.60 40.58
N LEU A 593 -51.57 -45.46 40.38
CA LEU A 593 -51.32 -44.24 41.14
C LEU A 593 -51.53 -44.40 42.66
N LYS A 594 -52.54 -45.19 43.07
CA LYS A 594 -52.80 -45.48 44.50
C LYS A 594 -51.83 -46.49 45.10
N GLU A 595 -51.29 -47.36 44.26
CA GLU A 595 -50.28 -48.35 44.62
C GLU A 595 -48.87 -47.72 44.68
N GLY A 596 -48.71 -46.47 44.20
CA GLY A 596 -47.44 -45.76 44.14
C GLY A 596 -46.60 -46.11 42.91
N ASP A 597 -47.14 -46.89 41.97
CA ASP A 597 -46.48 -47.25 40.73
C ASP A 597 -46.70 -46.14 39.69
N LEU A 598 -45.81 -45.14 39.72
CA LEU A 598 -45.92 -43.94 38.89
C LEU A 598 -45.71 -44.25 37.40
N GLN A 599 -44.76 -45.13 37.08
CA GLN A 599 -44.47 -45.54 35.71
C GLN A 599 -45.69 -46.22 35.07
N GLN A 600 -46.24 -47.24 35.73
CA GLN A 600 -47.43 -47.92 35.21
C GLN A 600 -48.65 -46.99 35.15
N SER A 601 -48.78 -46.07 36.10
CA SER A 601 -49.83 -45.05 36.09
C SER A 601 -49.71 -44.18 34.83
N PHE A 602 -48.52 -43.65 34.57
CA PHE A 602 -48.23 -42.79 33.45
C PHE A 602 -48.43 -43.50 32.10
N GLU A 603 -47.88 -44.69 31.89
CA GLU A 603 -48.08 -45.50 30.69
C GLU A 603 -49.56 -45.81 30.40
N SER A 604 -50.32 -46.13 31.46
CA SER A 604 -51.75 -46.40 31.34
C SER A 604 -52.54 -45.14 30.99
N PHE A 605 -52.08 -43.97 31.47
CA PHE A 605 -52.69 -42.68 31.15
C PHE A 605 -52.38 -42.22 29.72
N LYS A 606 -51.13 -42.41 29.26
CA LYS A 606 -50.73 -42.21 27.86
C LYS A 606 -51.58 -43.05 26.91
N SER A 607 -51.74 -44.34 27.24
CA SER A 607 -52.63 -45.25 26.49
C SER A 607 -54.09 -44.76 26.49
N PHE A 608 -54.56 -44.15 27.58
CA PHE A 608 -55.89 -43.56 27.66
C PHE A 608 -56.03 -42.36 26.70
N LYS A 609 -55.09 -41.40 26.73
CA LYS A 609 -55.12 -40.20 25.87
C LYS A 609 -55.09 -40.56 24.39
N LYS A 610 -54.18 -41.44 23.98
CA LYS A 610 -54.14 -42.00 22.61
C LYS A 610 -55.47 -42.63 22.20
N LYS A 611 -56.11 -43.37 23.09
CA LYS A 611 -57.42 -43.98 22.79
C LYS A 611 -58.55 -42.95 22.70
N MET A 612 -58.47 -41.85 23.45
CA MET A 612 -59.41 -40.74 23.35
C MET A 612 -59.26 -39.99 22.03
N GLU A 613 -58.02 -39.73 21.58
CA GLU A 613 -57.75 -39.15 20.25
C GLU A 613 -58.31 -40.00 19.12
N GLU A 614 -58.10 -41.33 19.17
CA GLU A 614 -58.71 -42.24 18.19
C GLU A 614 -60.23 -42.15 18.19
N ILE A 615 -60.86 -41.94 19.35
CA ILE A 615 -62.32 -41.78 19.42
C ILE A 615 -62.74 -40.42 18.85
N ARG A 616 -62.03 -39.34 19.19
CA ARG A 616 -62.28 -37.99 18.66
C ARG A 616 -62.24 -37.99 17.13
N SER A 617 -61.16 -38.53 16.56
CA SER A 617 -60.97 -38.66 15.10
C SER A 617 -62.05 -39.49 14.41
N ASN A 618 -62.61 -40.52 15.08
CA ASN A 618 -63.65 -41.37 14.49
C ASN A 618 -65.07 -40.75 14.55
N TYR A 619 -65.27 -39.73 15.37
CA TYR A 619 -66.59 -39.15 15.63
C TYR A 619 -66.71 -37.68 15.18
N ASP A 620 -65.70 -37.14 14.49
CA ASP A 620 -65.60 -35.71 14.13
C ASP A 620 -65.87 -34.80 15.36
N ILE A 621 -65.24 -35.14 16.48
CA ILE A 621 -65.25 -34.36 17.73
C ILE A 621 -63.84 -33.81 17.93
#